data_AF-A0A7X7R643-F1
#
_entry.id   AF-A0A7X7R643-F1
#
_cell.length_a   1.000
_cell.length_b   1.000
_cell.length_c   1.000
_cell.angle_alpha   90.00
_cell.angle_beta   90.00
_cell.angle_gamma   90.00
#
_symmetry.space_group_name_H-M   'P 1'
#
loop_
_entity.id
_entity.type
_entity.pdbx_description
1 polymer ?
#
loop_
_entity_poly.entity_id
_entity_poly.type
_entity_poly.pdbx_seq_one_letter_code
_entity_poly.pdbx_strand_id
1 'polypeptide(L)'
;MKILAIGNSFSTDATALIEPIAAAEKWDIFVRNLFIGGCSLETHWQNFQTYDPVYEYQKDGEVLQMISLREALSQEDWDVITLQQVSHLSGKRSSYEPFLGNMIAAIQNLVPDGWIVFHRTWSYEINADHPGFKHYGSSQARMDRQIRSTTAHYSQKYALPVIPSGEIIRQYRQKVPFDYRKGGISLNRDGFHLSLDYGRYIAALTWLWFFLGKLPSGHFYIPPSAEPDIIIDIVHHFPRF
;
A
#
# COMPACT_ATOMS: atom_id res chain seq x y z
N MET A 1 -2.10 -8.45 -15.84
CA MET A 1 -2.94 -8.20 -14.66
C MET A 1 -3.04 -6.70 -14.43
N LYS A 2 -4.25 -6.16 -14.35
CA LYS A 2 -4.54 -4.74 -14.16
C LYS A 2 -5.00 -4.47 -12.72
N ILE A 3 -4.31 -3.57 -12.03
CA ILE A 3 -4.54 -3.25 -10.62
C ILE A 3 -4.82 -1.76 -10.47
N LEU A 4 -5.96 -1.42 -9.87
CA LEU A 4 -6.26 -0.04 -9.44
C LEU A 4 -6.15 0.05 -7.92
N ALA A 5 -5.25 0.90 -7.43
CA ALA A 5 -5.15 1.21 -6.02
C ALA A 5 -5.96 2.46 -5.68
N ILE A 6 -6.99 2.34 -4.85
CA ILE A 6 -7.72 3.48 -4.31
C ILE A 6 -7.11 3.84 -2.95
N GLY A 7 -6.42 4.97 -2.88
CA GLY A 7 -5.74 5.34 -1.65
C GLY A 7 -5.18 6.76 -1.62
N ASN A 8 -3.91 6.86 -1.24
CA ASN A 8 -3.23 8.09 -0.89
C ASN A 8 -1.70 7.87 -0.99
N SER A 9 -0.90 8.68 -0.30
CA SER A 9 0.56 8.57 -0.32
C SER A 9 1.10 7.18 0.06
N PHE A 10 0.38 6.40 0.87
CA PHE A 10 0.77 5.03 1.21
C PHE A 10 0.55 4.05 0.05
N SER A 11 -0.48 4.24 -0.77
CA SER A 11 -0.63 3.42 -1.98
C SER A 11 0.34 3.87 -3.06
N THR A 12 0.67 5.16 -3.16
CA THR A 12 1.79 5.63 -3.99
C THR A 12 3.10 4.92 -3.61
N ASP A 13 3.44 4.89 -2.32
CA ASP A 13 4.66 4.22 -1.86
C ASP A 13 4.67 2.70 -2.16
N ALA A 14 3.51 2.04 -2.14
CA ALA A 14 3.43 0.62 -2.46
C ALA A 14 3.47 0.31 -3.96
N THR A 15 3.00 1.24 -4.79
CA THR A 15 2.78 1.00 -6.24
C THR A 15 3.88 1.57 -7.13
N ALA A 16 4.63 2.58 -6.68
CA ALA A 16 5.57 3.34 -7.50
C ALA A 16 6.66 2.50 -8.19
N LEU A 17 6.99 1.32 -7.65
CA LEU A 17 8.03 0.44 -8.18
C LEU A 17 7.50 -0.87 -8.74
N ILE A 18 6.18 -1.10 -8.77
CA ILE A 18 5.62 -2.37 -9.24
C ILE A 18 5.86 -2.57 -10.74
N GLU A 19 5.47 -1.63 -11.61
CA GLU A 19 5.69 -1.77 -13.06
C GLU A 19 7.19 -1.83 -13.42
N PRO A 20 8.09 -0.99 -12.85
CA PRO A 20 9.53 -1.10 -13.10
C PRO A 20 10.13 -2.45 -12.73
N ILE A 21 9.77 -3.01 -11.57
CA ILE A 21 10.24 -4.34 -11.15
C ILE A 21 9.67 -5.43 -12.05
N ALA A 22 8.37 -5.36 -12.35
CA ALA A 22 7.71 -6.34 -13.22
C ALA A 22 8.28 -6.34 -14.64
N ALA A 23 8.58 -5.16 -15.19
CA ALA A 23 9.16 -5.01 -16.53
C ALA A 23 10.55 -5.67 -16.65
N ALA A 24 11.39 -5.56 -15.61
CA ALA A 24 12.70 -6.22 -15.58
C ALA A 24 12.60 -7.75 -15.69
N GLU A 25 11.50 -8.33 -15.20
CA GLU A 25 11.19 -9.76 -15.26
C GLU A 25 10.20 -10.13 -16.39
N LYS A 26 9.85 -9.15 -17.26
CA LYS A 26 8.87 -9.30 -18.35
C LYS A 26 7.49 -9.80 -17.88
N TRP A 27 7.08 -9.42 -16.67
CA TRP A 27 5.74 -9.72 -16.17
C TRP A 27 4.76 -8.64 -16.64
N ASP A 28 3.64 -9.08 -17.21
CA ASP A 28 2.58 -8.19 -17.68
C ASP A 28 1.70 -7.72 -16.52
N ILE A 29 2.13 -6.64 -15.88
CA ILE A 29 1.47 -5.97 -14.77
C ILE A 29 1.21 -4.51 -15.17
N PHE A 30 -0.01 -4.06 -14.99
CA PHE A 30 -0.45 -2.68 -15.21
C PHE A 30 -1.03 -2.15 -13.90
N VAL A 31 -0.49 -1.04 -13.38
CA VAL A 31 -0.90 -0.50 -12.09
C VAL A 31 -1.21 0.98 -12.21
N ARG A 32 -2.36 1.37 -11.67
CA ARG A 32 -2.68 2.79 -11.48
C ARG A 32 -3.03 3.05 -10.02
N ASN A 33 -2.63 4.21 -9.55
CA ASN A 33 -2.92 4.65 -8.20
C ASN A 33 -3.82 5.87 -8.25
N LEU A 34 -4.96 5.79 -7.59
CA LEU A 34 -5.92 6.85 -7.43
C LEU A 34 -5.61 7.59 -6.13
N PHE A 35 -5.01 8.77 -6.25
CA PHE A 35 -4.39 9.47 -5.13
C PHE A 35 -5.15 10.72 -4.73
N ILE A 36 -5.37 10.85 -3.42
CA ILE A 36 -5.58 12.13 -2.73
C ILE A 36 -4.69 12.12 -1.47
N GLY A 37 -3.99 13.21 -1.20
CA GLY A 37 -3.15 13.34 0.00
C GLY A 37 -3.96 13.14 1.29
N GLY A 38 -3.54 12.19 2.13
CA GLY A 38 -4.22 11.89 3.39
C GLY A 38 -5.66 11.35 3.26
N CYS A 39 -6.06 10.85 2.08
CA CYS A 39 -7.43 10.39 1.85
C CYS A 39 -7.81 9.23 2.77
N SER A 40 -8.97 9.36 3.44
CA SER A 40 -9.55 8.35 4.31
C SER A 40 -10.63 7.55 3.57
N LEU A 41 -11.05 6.41 4.14
CA LEU A 41 -12.20 5.65 3.60
C LEU A 41 -13.48 6.50 3.54
N GLU A 42 -13.70 7.38 4.52
CA GLU A 42 -14.82 8.31 4.53
C GLU A 42 -14.78 9.26 3.33
N THR A 43 -13.61 9.87 3.10
CA THR A 43 -13.39 10.78 1.98
C THR A 43 -13.56 10.06 0.63
N HIS A 44 -13.05 8.83 0.50
CA HIS A 44 -13.29 8.02 -0.70
C HIS A 44 -14.77 7.78 -0.95
N TRP A 45 -15.52 7.42 0.09
CA TRP A 45 -16.96 7.21 -0.03
C TRP A 45 -17.69 8.49 -0.43
N GLN A 46 -17.38 9.63 0.20
CA GLN A 46 -17.96 10.92 -0.16
C GLN A 46 -17.68 11.28 -1.63
N ASN A 47 -16.44 11.12 -2.08
CA ASN A 47 -16.05 11.39 -3.46
C ASN A 47 -16.64 10.37 -4.46
N PHE A 48 -16.96 9.15 -4.03
CA PHE A 48 -17.70 8.20 -4.86
C PHE A 48 -19.14 8.66 -5.12
N GLN A 49 -19.73 9.38 -4.17
CA GLN A 49 -21.11 9.89 -4.31
C GLN A 49 -21.19 11.04 -5.30
N THR A 50 -20.07 11.70 -5.60
CA THR A 50 -19.97 12.73 -6.64
C THR A 50 -19.22 12.20 -7.87
N TYR A 51 -19.20 12.97 -8.96
CA TYR A 51 -18.43 12.67 -10.17
C TYR A 51 -17.24 13.63 -10.30
N ASP A 52 -16.81 14.24 -9.21
CA ASP A 52 -15.80 15.30 -9.26
C ASP A 52 -14.42 14.71 -9.56
N PRO A 53 -13.65 15.30 -10.50
CA PRO A 53 -12.32 14.81 -10.86
C PRO A 53 -11.25 15.28 -9.86
N VAL A 54 -11.34 14.79 -8.62
CA VAL A 54 -10.50 15.22 -7.49
C VAL A 54 -9.29 14.34 -7.22
N TYR A 55 -9.14 13.23 -7.97
CA TYR A 55 -8.02 12.31 -7.78
C TYR A 55 -6.91 12.55 -8.80
N GLU A 56 -5.66 12.52 -8.34
CA GLU A 56 -4.53 12.32 -9.23
C GLU A 56 -4.51 10.85 -9.66
N TYR A 57 -4.61 10.61 -10.96
CA TYR A 57 -4.42 9.29 -11.55
C TYR A 57 -2.94 9.07 -11.84
N GLN A 58 -2.29 8.24 -11.04
CA GLN A 58 -0.85 8.10 -11.04
C GLN A 58 -0.38 6.80 -11.70
N LYS A 59 0.74 6.88 -12.42
CA LYS A 59 1.59 5.75 -12.84
C LYS A 59 2.97 5.92 -12.20
N ASP A 60 3.47 4.89 -11.53
CA ASP A 60 4.80 4.88 -10.91
C ASP A 60 5.07 6.07 -9.95
N GLY A 61 4.00 6.63 -9.38
CA GLY A 61 4.04 7.82 -8.52
C GLY A 61 3.96 9.16 -9.25
N GLU A 62 3.93 9.17 -10.58
CA GLU A 62 3.79 10.35 -11.43
C GLU A 62 2.33 10.57 -11.84
N VAL A 63 1.88 11.83 -11.80
CA VAL A 63 0.50 12.20 -12.16
C VAL A 63 0.34 12.17 -13.67
N LEU A 64 -0.66 11.43 -14.16
CA LEU A 64 -1.04 11.41 -15.56
C LEU A 64 -2.14 12.43 -15.85
N GLN A 65 -3.16 12.48 -15.00
CA GLN A 65 -4.32 13.37 -15.13
C GLN A 65 -5.11 13.45 -13.82
N MET A 66 -6.05 14.39 -13.76
CA MET A 66 -7.10 14.39 -12.73
C MET A 66 -8.30 13.58 -13.20
N ILE A 67 -8.89 12.77 -12.32
CA ILE A 67 -9.99 11.87 -12.66
C ILE A 67 -10.97 11.71 -11.49
N SER A 68 -12.22 11.35 -11.78
CA SER A 68 -13.17 10.93 -10.75
C SER A 68 -12.98 9.47 -10.37
N LEU A 69 -13.42 9.07 -9.18
CA LEU A 69 -13.31 7.66 -8.74
C LEU A 69 -14.09 6.72 -9.67
N ARG A 70 -15.31 7.10 -10.06
CA ARG A 70 -16.16 6.29 -10.93
C ARG A 70 -15.58 6.15 -12.33
N GLU A 71 -15.05 7.24 -12.88
CA GLU A 71 -14.40 7.20 -14.18
C GLU A 71 -13.18 6.28 -14.13
N ALA A 72 -12.32 6.38 -13.11
CA ALA A 72 -11.17 5.50 -12.96
C ALA A 72 -11.54 4.00 -12.88
N LEU A 73 -12.64 3.66 -12.20
CA LEU A 73 -13.15 2.28 -12.16
C LEU A 73 -13.62 1.77 -13.53
N SER A 74 -14.00 2.67 -14.45
CA SER A 74 -14.45 2.33 -15.80
C SER A 74 -13.37 2.41 -16.88
N GLN A 75 -12.17 2.92 -16.57
CA GLN A 75 -11.09 3.10 -17.56
C GLN A 75 -10.54 1.79 -18.10
N GLU A 76 -10.60 0.71 -17.30
CA GLU A 76 -10.02 -0.58 -17.64
C GLU A 76 -10.90 -1.71 -17.10
N ASP A 77 -10.78 -2.88 -17.72
CA ASP A 77 -11.26 -4.15 -17.13
C ASP A 77 -10.33 -4.55 -15.99
N TRP A 78 -10.51 -3.95 -14.82
CA TRP A 78 -9.65 -4.16 -13.66
C TRP A 78 -9.77 -5.58 -13.10
N ASP A 79 -8.65 -6.30 -13.03
CA ASP A 79 -8.58 -7.60 -12.35
C ASP A 79 -8.64 -7.43 -10.83
N VAL A 80 -8.06 -6.34 -10.31
CA VAL A 80 -7.94 -6.09 -8.87
C VAL A 80 -8.19 -4.61 -8.54
N ILE A 81 -9.01 -4.37 -7.53
CA ILE A 81 -9.17 -3.08 -6.86
C ILE A 81 -8.65 -3.19 -5.43
N THR A 82 -7.70 -2.33 -5.04
CA THR A 82 -7.23 -2.31 -3.65
C THR A 82 -7.83 -1.14 -2.87
N LEU A 83 -8.23 -1.41 -1.63
CA LEU A 83 -8.66 -0.39 -0.66
C LEU A 83 -7.71 -0.34 0.54
N GLN A 84 -7.59 0.84 1.14
CA GLN A 84 -6.86 1.05 2.39
C GLN A 84 -7.50 2.16 3.22
N GLN A 85 -7.12 2.23 4.50
CA GLN A 85 -7.46 3.36 5.37
C GLN A 85 -6.29 4.35 5.44
N VAL A 86 -6.57 5.63 5.73
CA VAL A 86 -5.54 6.62 6.05
C VAL A 86 -4.73 6.20 7.27
N SER A 87 -3.42 6.43 7.23
CA SER A 87 -2.45 5.82 8.15
C SER A 87 -2.69 6.10 9.64
N HIS A 88 -3.14 7.30 10.00
CA HIS A 88 -3.41 7.62 11.41
C HIS A 88 -4.68 6.93 11.95
N LEU A 89 -5.57 6.45 11.07
CA LEU A 89 -6.80 5.74 11.41
C LEU A 89 -6.75 4.23 11.08
N SER A 90 -5.66 3.72 10.50
CA SER A 90 -5.56 2.33 10.04
C SER A 90 -5.69 1.28 11.15
N GLY A 91 -5.48 1.66 12.41
CA GLY A 91 -5.75 0.80 13.57
C GLY A 91 -7.02 1.17 14.34
N LYS A 92 -7.91 2.00 13.79
CA LYS A 92 -9.12 2.50 14.46
C LYS A 92 -10.38 1.93 13.83
N ARG A 93 -10.90 0.84 14.40
CA ARG A 93 -12.10 0.15 13.89
C ARG A 93 -13.30 1.07 13.65
N SER A 94 -13.49 2.10 14.48
CA SER A 94 -14.61 3.05 14.38
C SER A 94 -14.58 3.93 13.13
N SER A 95 -13.45 4.03 12.41
CA SER A 95 -13.35 4.87 11.22
C SER A 95 -13.60 4.12 9.91
N TYR A 96 -13.95 2.84 9.98
CA TYR A 96 -14.09 1.98 8.80
C TYR A 96 -15.52 1.93 8.31
N GLU A 97 -16.50 1.84 9.21
CA GLU A 97 -17.92 1.76 8.83
C GLU A 97 -18.63 3.10 8.95
N PRO A 98 -19.62 3.38 8.08
CA PRO A 98 -20.15 2.50 7.01
C PRO A 98 -19.30 2.51 5.71
N PHE A 99 -18.21 3.27 5.70
CA PHE A 99 -17.49 3.66 4.48
C PHE A 99 -16.87 2.49 3.72
N LEU A 100 -16.22 1.56 4.42
CA LEU A 100 -15.62 0.36 3.81
C LEU A 100 -16.70 -0.51 3.16
N GLY A 101 -17.78 -0.81 3.89
CA GLY A 101 -18.88 -1.60 3.35
C GLY A 101 -19.53 -0.97 2.13
N ASN A 102 -19.74 0.35 2.16
CA ASN A 102 -20.29 1.10 1.03
C ASN A 102 -19.36 1.07 -0.19
N MET A 103 -18.05 1.28 0.01
CA MET A 103 -17.05 1.20 -1.06
C MET A 103 -16.99 -0.20 -1.68
N ILE A 104 -17.01 -1.26 -0.87
CA ILE A 104 -17.01 -2.65 -1.36
C ILE A 104 -18.24 -2.90 -2.24
N ALA A 105 -19.43 -2.58 -1.76
CA ALA A 105 -20.66 -2.79 -2.51
C ALA A 105 -20.68 -1.96 -3.80
N ALA A 106 -20.20 -0.72 -3.75
CA ALA A 106 -20.09 0.15 -4.91
C ALA A 106 -19.12 -0.41 -5.98
N ILE A 107 -17.95 -0.88 -5.57
CA ILE A 107 -16.96 -1.46 -6.48
C ILE A 107 -17.49 -2.77 -7.07
N GLN A 108 -18.10 -3.66 -6.27
CA GLN A 108 -18.69 -4.91 -6.77
C GLN A 108 -19.77 -4.69 -7.84
N ASN A 109 -20.51 -3.59 -7.75
CA ASN A 109 -21.51 -3.26 -8.77
C ASN A 109 -20.89 -2.75 -10.08
N LEU A 110 -19.74 -2.07 -10.03
CA LEU A 110 -19.09 -1.46 -11.21
C LEU A 110 -18.03 -2.36 -11.84
N VAL A 111 -17.37 -3.21 -11.03
CA VAL A 111 -16.30 -4.11 -11.42
C VAL A 111 -16.63 -5.51 -10.87
N PRO A 112 -17.70 -6.17 -11.37
CA PRO A 112 -18.24 -7.39 -10.77
C PRO A 112 -17.30 -8.60 -10.82
N ASP A 113 -16.41 -8.65 -11.81
CA ASP A 113 -15.44 -9.74 -11.99
C ASP A 113 -14.10 -9.48 -11.27
N GLY A 114 -13.88 -8.24 -10.82
CA GLY A 114 -12.63 -7.80 -10.19
C GLY A 114 -12.55 -8.19 -8.71
N TRP A 115 -11.34 -8.51 -8.26
CA TRP A 115 -11.10 -8.84 -6.86
C TRP A 115 -10.92 -7.58 -6.03
N ILE A 116 -11.62 -7.48 -4.90
CA ILE A 116 -11.36 -6.42 -3.92
C ILE A 116 -10.36 -6.95 -2.89
N VAL A 117 -9.23 -6.27 -2.76
CA VAL A 117 -8.13 -6.66 -1.88
C VAL A 117 -7.83 -5.54 -0.89
N PHE A 118 -7.65 -5.86 0.38
CA PHE A 118 -7.32 -4.85 1.39
C PHE A 118 -5.80 -4.68 1.52
N HIS A 119 -5.28 -3.47 1.31
CA HIS A 119 -3.87 -3.16 1.52
C HIS A 119 -3.63 -2.84 3.00
N ARG A 120 -2.99 -3.77 3.72
CA ARG A 120 -2.60 -3.55 5.13
C ARG A 120 -1.32 -2.73 5.18
N THR A 121 -1.48 -1.45 5.48
CA THR A 121 -0.38 -0.49 5.64
C THR A 121 0.48 -0.75 6.88
N TRP A 122 1.60 -0.03 7.00
CA TRP A 122 2.59 -0.17 8.05
C TRP A 122 2.35 0.78 9.22
N SER A 123 2.95 0.44 10.37
CA SER A 123 3.10 1.37 11.50
C SER A 123 4.18 2.41 11.21
N TYR A 124 4.06 3.57 11.85
CA TYR A 124 5.07 4.64 11.79
C TYR A 124 6.39 4.24 12.43
N GLU A 125 7.43 5.01 12.17
CA GLU A 125 8.75 4.84 12.78
C GLU A 125 8.70 5.12 14.30
N ILE A 126 9.65 4.57 15.05
CA ILE A 126 9.66 4.62 16.52
C ILE A 126 9.71 6.03 17.11
N ASN A 127 10.21 7.01 16.36
CA ASN A 127 10.35 8.42 16.74
C ASN A 127 9.50 9.36 15.87
N ALA A 128 8.50 8.84 15.15
CA ALA A 128 7.64 9.65 14.31
C ALA A 128 6.94 10.75 15.11
N ASP A 129 6.91 11.98 14.57
CA ASP A 129 6.30 13.16 15.17
C ASP A 129 4.87 13.42 14.67
N HIS A 130 4.41 12.67 13.68
CA HIS A 130 3.09 12.77 13.10
C HIS A 130 2.01 12.78 14.22
N PRO A 131 1.15 13.82 14.32
CA PRO A 131 0.21 13.98 15.44
C PRO A 131 -0.71 12.78 15.65
N GLY A 132 -1.16 12.16 14.56
CA GLY A 132 -1.94 10.92 14.57
C GLY A 132 -1.28 9.72 15.27
N PHE A 133 0.04 9.73 15.48
CA PHE A 133 0.73 8.66 16.22
C PHE A 133 0.32 8.63 17.71
N LYS A 134 -0.13 9.77 18.26
CA LYS A 134 -0.66 9.88 19.62
C LYS A 134 -1.90 9.01 19.83
N HIS A 135 -2.67 8.70 18.79
CA HIS A 135 -3.77 7.74 18.86
C HIS A 135 -3.33 6.33 19.28
N TYR A 136 -2.03 6.04 19.13
CA TYR A 136 -1.39 4.78 19.48
C TYR A 136 -0.43 4.94 20.67
N GLY A 137 -0.52 6.05 21.41
CA GLY A 137 0.40 6.38 22.50
C GLY A 137 1.84 6.53 22.01
N SER A 138 2.03 6.98 20.77
CA SER A 138 3.34 7.12 20.13
C SER A 138 4.19 5.85 20.19
N SER A 139 3.55 4.69 20.01
CA SER A 139 4.19 3.39 20.09
C SER A 139 3.98 2.61 18.79
N GLN A 140 5.09 2.37 18.07
CA GLN A 140 5.12 1.61 16.81
C GLN A 140 4.49 0.23 17.00
N ALA A 141 4.84 -0.49 18.07
CA ALA A 141 4.29 -1.80 18.39
C ALA A 141 2.78 -1.76 18.69
N ARG A 142 2.30 -0.70 19.35
CA ARG A 142 0.86 -0.52 19.61
C ARG A 142 0.08 -0.16 18.35
N MET A 143 0.68 0.60 17.44
CA MET A 143 0.11 0.93 16.14
C MET A 143 0.01 -0.32 15.27
N ASP A 144 1.12 -1.05 15.10
CA ASP A 144 1.18 -2.29 14.32
C ASP A 144 0.13 -3.32 14.76
N ARG A 145 0.05 -3.60 16.07
CA ARG A 145 -0.94 -4.53 16.62
C ARG A 145 -2.37 -4.10 16.33
N GLN A 146 -2.67 -2.80 16.45
CA GLN A 146 -4.02 -2.28 16.19
C GLN A 146 -4.37 -2.33 14.70
N ILE A 147 -3.42 -2.03 13.81
CA ILE A 147 -3.58 -2.19 12.35
C ILE A 147 -3.88 -3.65 12.02
N ARG A 148 -3.04 -4.58 12.47
CA ARG A 148 -3.23 -6.01 12.24
C ARG A 148 -4.59 -6.52 12.74
N SER A 149 -4.98 -6.15 13.97
CA SER A 149 -6.26 -6.54 14.55
C SER A 149 -7.47 -5.93 13.83
N THR A 150 -7.33 -4.69 13.35
CA THR A 150 -8.40 -4.00 12.61
C THR A 150 -8.56 -4.59 11.22
N THR A 151 -7.46 -4.77 10.48
CA THR A 151 -7.51 -5.40 9.16
C THR A 151 -7.98 -6.84 9.23
N ALA A 152 -7.55 -7.64 10.21
CA ALA A 152 -8.03 -9.02 10.37
C ALA A 152 -9.55 -9.08 10.59
N HIS A 153 -10.10 -8.17 11.39
CA HIS A 153 -11.54 -8.08 11.62
C HIS A 153 -12.31 -7.79 10.32
N TYR A 154 -11.90 -6.80 9.54
CA TYR A 154 -12.62 -6.41 8.32
C TYR A 154 -12.37 -7.35 7.14
N SER A 155 -11.17 -7.92 7.05
CA SER A 155 -10.86 -9.01 6.11
C SER A 155 -11.77 -10.21 6.36
N GLN A 156 -11.96 -10.62 7.61
CA GLN A 156 -12.89 -11.69 7.95
C GLN A 156 -14.35 -11.31 7.66
N LYS A 157 -14.77 -10.10 8.06
CA LYS A 157 -16.15 -9.61 7.87
C LYS A 157 -16.57 -9.60 6.40
N TYR A 158 -15.68 -9.18 5.51
CA TYR A 158 -15.96 -9.00 4.08
C TYR A 158 -15.30 -10.05 3.18
N ALA A 159 -14.70 -11.10 3.76
CA ALA A 159 -13.92 -12.12 3.05
C ALA A 159 -12.86 -11.53 2.09
N LEU A 160 -12.20 -10.43 2.49
CA LEU A 160 -11.20 -9.76 1.65
C LEU A 160 -9.83 -10.39 1.84
N PRO A 161 -9.12 -10.76 0.76
CA PRO A 161 -7.69 -11.00 0.81
C PRO A 161 -6.93 -9.76 1.31
N VAL A 162 -5.75 -9.96 1.89
CA VAL A 162 -4.96 -8.89 2.51
C VAL A 162 -3.53 -8.89 1.99
N ILE A 163 -3.11 -7.77 1.39
CA ILE A 163 -1.69 -7.56 1.06
C ILE A 163 -0.94 -7.20 2.34
N PRO A 164 0.08 -7.97 2.76
CA PRO A 164 0.66 -7.86 4.09
C PRO A 164 1.80 -6.83 4.19
N SER A 165 1.76 -5.70 3.47
CA SER A 165 2.86 -4.71 3.43
C SER A 165 3.36 -4.30 4.82
N GLY A 166 2.44 -3.99 5.74
CA GLY A 166 2.80 -3.61 7.11
C GLY A 166 3.55 -4.69 7.88
N GLU A 167 3.22 -5.95 7.63
CA GLU A 167 3.87 -7.10 8.27
C GLU A 167 5.27 -7.32 7.71
N ILE A 168 5.44 -7.23 6.39
CA ILE A 168 6.75 -7.38 5.75
C ILE A 168 7.68 -6.22 6.17
N ILE A 169 7.19 -4.97 6.17
CA ILE A 169 7.96 -3.80 6.66
C ILE A 169 8.39 -4.00 8.12
N ARG A 170 7.48 -4.47 8.98
CA ARG A 170 7.79 -4.79 10.39
C ARG A 170 8.89 -5.83 10.53
N GLN A 171 8.87 -6.88 9.70
CA GLN A 171 9.92 -7.91 9.72
C GLN A 171 11.26 -7.35 9.24
N TYR A 172 11.26 -6.53 8.19
CA TYR A 172 12.49 -5.89 7.72
C TYR A 172 13.11 -4.95 8.75
N ARG A 173 12.31 -4.17 9.49
CA ARG A 173 12.79 -3.34 10.62
C ARG A 173 13.52 -4.13 11.72
N GLN A 174 13.40 -5.45 11.76
CA GLN A 174 14.12 -6.31 12.72
C GLN A 174 15.47 -6.81 12.19
N LYS A 175 15.74 -6.65 10.90
CA LYS A 175 17.01 -7.04 10.28
C LYS A 175 18.06 -5.97 10.56
N VAL A 176 19.31 -6.38 10.80
CA VAL A 176 20.42 -5.49 11.16
C VAL A 176 20.55 -4.27 10.23
N PRO A 177 20.48 -4.39 8.88
CA PRO A 177 20.60 -3.22 8.00
C PRO A 177 19.51 -2.16 8.20
N PHE A 178 18.34 -2.54 8.73
CA PHE A 178 17.16 -1.68 8.84
C PHE A 178 16.69 -1.48 10.30
N ASP A 179 17.45 -1.95 11.29
CA ASP A 179 17.16 -1.71 12.71
C ASP A 179 17.51 -0.26 13.05
N TYR A 180 16.57 0.65 12.74
CA TYR A 180 16.73 2.09 12.89
C TYR A 180 17.08 2.50 14.33
N ARG A 181 16.58 1.76 15.33
CA ARG A 181 16.92 1.99 16.75
C ARG A 181 18.42 1.82 17.02
N LYS A 182 19.10 0.97 16.26
CA LYS A 182 20.54 0.68 16.38
C LYS A 182 21.38 1.39 15.33
N GLY A 183 20.83 2.39 14.64
CA GLY A 183 21.52 3.15 13.61
C GLY A 183 21.49 2.50 12.21
N GLY A 184 20.63 1.50 12.00
CA GLY A 184 20.34 0.98 10.65
C GLY A 184 19.60 2.00 9.77
N ILE A 185 19.48 1.69 8.50
CA ILE A 185 18.79 2.50 7.49
C ILE A 185 17.29 2.51 7.81
N SER A 186 16.72 3.72 7.94
CA SER A 186 15.27 3.87 8.10
C SER A 186 14.55 3.43 6.83
N LEU A 187 13.51 2.61 6.99
CA LEU A 187 12.57 2.31 5.90
C LEU A 187 11.55 3.43 5.69
N ASN A 188 11.66 4.53 6.43
CA ASN A 188 10.83 5.71 6.30
C ASN A 188 11.66 6.97 5.98
N ARG A 189 11.12 7.83 5.12
CA ARG A 189 11.76 9.11 4.75
C ARG A 189 11.43 10.27 5.70
N ASP A 190 10.29 10.20 6.37
CA ASP A 190 9.75 11.27 7.22
C ASP A 190 9.05 10.72 8.47
N GLY A 191 9.46 9.52 8.90
CA GLY A 191 8.90 8.84 10.06
C GLY A 191 7.59 8.08 9.78
N PHE A 192 6.97 8.19 8.61
CA PHE A 192 5.76 7.41 8.32
C PHE A 192 5.57 6.99 6.86
N HIS A 193 5.96 7.80 5.89
CA HIS A 193 6.02 7.34 4.50
C HIS A 193 7.29 6.53 4.26
N LEU A 194 7.24 5.59 3.32
CA LEU A 194 8.37 4.71 3.05
C LEU A 194 9.54 5.47 2.39
N SER A 195 10.76 5.01 2.61
CA SER A 195 11.92 5.50 1.87
C SER A 195 11.75 5.20 0.38
N LEU A 196 12.19 6.12 -0.47
CA LEU A 196 11.97 6.02 -1.93
C LEU A 196 12.73 4.83 -2.56
N ASP A 197 13.78 4.38 -1.89
CA ASP A 197 14.58 3.20 -2.20
C ASP A 197 13.97 1.92 -1.58
N TYR A 198 14.48 1.51 -0.42
CA TYR A 198 14.28 0.21 0.18
C TYR A 198 12.86 0.00 0.68
N GLY A 199 12.26 1.01 1.32
CA GLY A 199 10.89 0.93 1.82
C GLY A 199 9.89 0.67 0.70
N ARG A 200 9.86 1.54 -0.32
CA ARG A 200 9.01 1.36 -1.51
C ARG A 200 9.30 0.03 -2.22
N TYR A 201 10.56 -0.35 -2.33
CA TYR A 201 10.95 -1.60 -2.99
C TYR A 201 10.36 -2.82 -2.25
N ILE A 202 10.48 -2.87 -0.93
CA ILE A 202 9.91 -3.93 -0.10
C ILE A 202 8.39 -3.98 -0.22
N ALA A 203 7.71 -2.83 -0.25
CA ALA A 203 6.26 -2.78 -0.43
C ALA A 203 5.83 -3.30 -1.83
N ALA A 204 6.53 -2.89 -2.89
CA ALA A 204 6.27 -3.36 -4.25
C ALA A 204 6.52 -4.87 -4.40
N LEU A 205 7.60 -5.41 -3.81
CA LEU A 205 7.83 -6.86 -3.75
C LEU A 205 6.73 -7.59 -2.99
N THR A 206 6.20 -6.99 -1.93
CA THR A 206 5.08 -7.59 -1.16
C THR A 206 3.84 -7.73 -2.03
N TRP A 207 3.52 -6.71 -2.83
CA TRP A 207 2.40 -6.76 -3.78
C TRP A 207 2.66 -7.81 -4.87
N LEU A 208 3.83 -7.80 -5.50
CA LEU A 208 4.18 -8.76 -6.55
C LEU A 208 4.15 -10.20 -6.06
N TRP A 209 4.72 -10.45 -4.88
CA TRP A 209 4.67 -11.78 -4.25
C TRP A 209 3.24 -12.20 -3.92
N PHE A 210 2.41 -11.28 -3.39
CA PHE A 210 1.02 -11.57 -3.09
C PHE A 210 0.22 -11.95 -4.34
N PHE A 211 0.37 -11.21 -5.45
CA PHE A 211 -0.42 -11.44 -6.67
C PHE A 211 0.13 -12.54 -7.57
N LEU A 212 1.45 -12.72 -7.62
CA LEU A 212 2.10 -13.63 -8.56
C LEU A 212 2.67 -14.88 -7.91
N GLY A 213 2.77 -14.93 -6.57
CA GLY A 213 3.40 -16.02 -5.83
C GLY A 213 4.92 -16.13 -6.06
N LYS A 214 5.54 -15.15 -6.70
CA LYS A 214 6.95 -15.15 -7.09
C LYS A 214 7.59 -13.78 -6.92
N LEU A 215 8.91 -13.79 -6.85
CA LEU A 215 9.78 -12.63 -6.73
C LEU A 215 10.77 -12.60 -7.91
N PRO A 216 11.38 -11.44 -8.22
CA PRO A 216 12.44 -11.36 -9.21
C PRO A 216 13.56 -12.36 -8.90
N SER A 217 14.13 -12.95 -9.95
CA SER A 217 15.13 -14.03 -9.80
C SER A 217 16.33 -13.88 -10.72
N GLY A 218 16.29 -12.93 -11.67
CA GLY A 218 17.40 -12.67 -12.59
C GLY A 218 17.83 -11.21 -12.60
N HIS A 219 16.95 -10.32 -13.07
CA HIS A 219 17.27 -8.92 -13.28
C HIS A 219 16.56 -8.05 -12.25
N PHE A 220 17.30 -7.63 -11.23
CA PHE A 220 16.78 -6.71 -10.23
C PHE A 220 16.75 -5.29 -10.78
N TYR A 221 15.56 -4.69 -10.82
CA TYR A 221 15.46 -3.24 -10.93
C TYR A 221 16.09 -2.62 -9.68
N ILE A 222 17.06 -1.72 -9.87
CA ILE A 222 17.73 -0.99 -8.78
C ILE A 222 17.22 0.46 -8.79
N PRO A 223 16.51 0.91 -7.74
CA PRO A 223 16.14 2.32 -7.61
C PRO A 223 17.39 3.22 -7.65
N PRO A 224 17.34 4.42 -8.26
CA PRO A 224 18.53 5.26 -8.47
C PRO A 224 19.32 5.62 -7.19
N SER A 225 18.66 5.70 -6.03
CA SER A 225 19.29 6.01 -4.75
C SER A 225 19.65 4.77 -3.91
N ALA A 226 19.43 3.56 -4.44
CA ALA A 226 19.65 2.32 -3.70
C ALA A 226 21.02 1.69 -4.04
N GLU A 227 21.64 1.10 -3.02
CA GLU A 227 22.81 0.25 -3.21
C GLU A 227 22.37 -1.12 -3.77
N PRO A 228 22.96 -1.61 -4.87
CA PRO A 228 22.56 -2.87 -5.50
C PRO A 228 22.61 -4.07 -4.53
N ASP A 229 23.62 -4.16 -3.68
CA ASP A 229 23.81 -5.29 -2.76
C ASP A 229 22.68 -5.37 -1.72
N ILE A 230 22.17 -4.24 -1.25
CA ILE A 230 21.04 -4.18 -0.31
C ILE A 230 19.75 -4.62 -1.02
N ILE A 231 19.55 -4.22 -2.27
CA ILE A 231 18.38 -4.66 -3.06
C ILE A 231 18.42 -6.18 -3.26
N ILE A 232 19.58 -6.73 -3.64
CA ILE A 232 19.76 -8.18 -3.80
C ILE A 232 19.47 -8.91 -2.48
N ASP A 233 19.99 -8.41 -1.35
CA ASP A 233 19.73 -8.97 -0.02
C ASP A 233 18.23 -8.97 0.33
N ILE A 234 17.52 -7.88 0.04
CA ILE A 234 16.07 -7.78 0.22
C ILE A 234 15.34 -8.88 -0.58
N VAL A 235 15.71 -9.11 -1.85
CA VAL A 235 15.00 -10.11 -2.65
C VAL A 235 15.31 -11.53 -2.17
N HIS A 236 16.57 -11.84 -1.89
CA HIS A 236 17.00 -13.17 -1.47
C HIS A 236 16.44 -13.57 -0.09
N HIS A 237 16.33 -12.61 0.82
CA HIS A 237 15.84 -12.84 2.18
C HIS A 237 14.40 -12.35 2.38
N PHE A 238 13.63 -12.22 1.31
CA PHE A 238 12.22 -11.83 1.39
C PHE A 238 11.40 -12.88 2.15
N PRO A 239 10.61 -12.51 3.18
CA PRO A 239 9.79 -13.46 3.92
C PRO A 239 8.72 -14.11 3.03
N ARG A 240 8.61 -15.45 3.08
CA ARG A 240 7.60 -16.24 2.35
C ARG A 240 6.78 -17.01 3.38
N PHE A 241 5.46 -16.82 3.39
CA PHE A 241 4.54 -17.50 4.32
C PHE A 241 3.20 -17.81 3.68
#